data_AF-A0A358NJG4-F1
#
_entry.id   AF-A0A358NJG4-F1
#
_cell.length_a   1.000
_cell.length_b   1.000
_cell.length_c   1.000
_cell.angle_alpha   90.00
_cell.angle_beta   90.00
_cell.angle_gamma   90.00
#
_symmetry.space_group_name_H-M   'P 1'
#
loop_
_entity.id
_entity.type
_entity.pdbx_description
1 polymer ?
#
loop_
_entity_poly.entity_id
_entity_poly.type
_entity_poly.pdbx_seq_one_letter_code
_entity_poly.pdbx_strand_id
1 'polypeptide(L)'
;MLMKVRKIINEFDPLGLLPYAPPDEYEGEIRGIILFLEDNKGCDLAVLANQIFETFKRTLGVDAFRKSIEDCRQVAYKILSR
;
A
#
# COMPACT_ATOMS: atom_id res chain seq x y z
N MET A 1 3.35 -10.16 9.55
CA MET A 1 3.61 -9.03 8.63
C MET A 1 2.62 -9.01 7.47
N LEU A 2 2.54 -10.08 6.67
CA LEU A 2 1.62 -10.18 5.53
C LEU A 2 0.15 -9.86 5.84
N MET A 3 -0.44 -10.49 6.85
CA MET A 3 -1.85 -10.24 7.23
C MET A 3 -2.10 -8.78 7.66
N LYS A 4 -1.10 -8.14 8.26
CA LYS A 4 -1.20 -6.73 8.71
C LYS A 4 -1.19 -5.79 7.51
N VAL A 5 -0.23 -5.95 6.60
CA VAL A 5 -0.15 -5.13 5.38
C VAL A 5 -1.42 -5.30 4.55
N ARG A 6 -1.87 -6.54 4.32
CA ARG A 6 -3.12 -6.80 3.60
C ARG A 6 -4.30 -6.05 4.20
N LYS A 7 -4.51 -6.18 5.52
CA LYS A 7 -5.64 -5.52 6.19
C LYS A 7 -5.59 -4.01 6.00
N ILE A 8 -4.43 -3.40 6.22
CA ILE A 8 -4.26 -1.94 6.10
C ILE A 8 -4.49 -1.47 4.66
N ILE A 9 -4.02 -2.21 3.67
CA ILE A 9 -4.22 -1.88 2.25
C ILE A 9 -5.68 -2.05 1.84
N ASN A 10 -6.35 -3.12 2.26
CA ASN A 10 -7.77 -3.31 1.98
C ASN A 10 -8.64 -2.25 2.66
N GLU A 11 -8.25 -1.75 3.84
CA GLU A 11 -8.91 -0.61 4.49
C GLU A 11 -8.60 0.74 3.81
N PHE A 12 -7.42 0.87 3.21
CA PHE A 12 -7.04 2.05 2.45
C PHE A 12 -7.82 2.18 1.15
N ASP A 13 -8.09 1.04 0.50
CA ASP A 13 -8.91 0.89 -0.70
C ASP A 13 -8.70 2.02 -1.72
N PRO A 14 -7.51 2.10 -2.36
CA PRO A 14 -7.14 3.23 -3.19
C PRO A 14 -8.10 3.52 -4.33
N LEU A 15 -8.83 2.51 -4.82
CA LEU A 15 -9.85 2.65 -5.87
C LEU A 15 -11.29 2.72 -5.34
N GLY A 16 -11.53 2.43 -4.07
CA GLY A 16 -12.88 2.43 -3.50
C GLY A 16 -13.77 1.31 -4.05
N LEU A 17 -13.20 0.15 -4.40
CA LEU A 17 -13.93 -0.95 -5.05
C LEU A 17 -14.44 -1.99 -4.06
N LEU A 18 -13.92 -2.01 -2.82
CA LEU A 18 -14.35 -2.99 -1.83
C LEU A 18 -15.67 -2.55 -1.17
N PRO A 19 -16.64 -3.47 -0.95
CA PRO A 19 -16.55 -4.94 -1.03
C PRO A 19 -17.01 -5.54 -2.37
N TYR A 20 -17.18 -4.76 -3.43
CA TYR A 20 -17.72 -5.22 -4.71
C TYR A 20 -16.68 -5.93 -5.60
N ALA A 21 -15.39 -5.69 -5.34
CA ALA A 21 -14.27 -6.38 -5.97
C ALA A 21 -13.86 -7.67 -5.21
N PRO A 22 -13.09 -8.56 -5.85
CA PRO A 22 -12.53 -9.75 -5.20
C PRO A 22 -11.70 -9.42 -3.94
N PRO A 23 -11.64 -10.33 -2.95
CA PRO A 23 -10.85 -10.12 -1.72
C PRO A 23 -9.34 -9.95 -1.94
N ASP A 24 -8.84 -10.33 -3.11
CA ASP A 24 -7.45 -10.29 -3.55
C ASP A 24 -7.16 -9.15 -4.53
N GLU A 25 -8.04 -8.16 -4.67
CA GLU A 25 -7.91 -6.98 -5.55
C GLU A 25 -6.49 -6.36 -5.54
N TYR A 26 -5.90 -6.22 -4.34
CA TYR A 26 -4.59 -5.58 -4.15
C TYR A 26 -3.42 -6.54 -3.89
N GLU A 27 -3.57 -7.83 -4.25
CA GLU A 27 -2.57 -8.87 -3.94
C GLU A 27 -1.18 -8.56 -4.47
N GLY A 28 -1.09 -8.03 -5.69
CA GLY A 28 0.17 -7.71 -6.35
C GLY A 28 0.93 -6.60 -5.61
N GLU A 29 0.23 -5.53 -5.25
CA GLU A 29 0.76 -4.39 -4.53
C GLU A 29 1.16 -4.76 -3.11
N ILE A 30 0.32 -5.54 -2.42
CA ILE A 30 0.60 -6.06 -1.08
C ILE A 30 1.90 -6.87 -1.10
N ARG A 31 2.08 -7.77 -2.07
CA ARG A 31 3.32 -8.54 -2.21
C ARG A 31 4.53 -7.64 -2.47
N GLY A 32 4.39 -6.67 -3.36
CA GLY A 32 5.46 -5.71 -3.65
C GLY A 32 5.91 -4.92 -2.42
N ILE A 33 4.96 -4.46 -1.60
CA ILE A 33 5.24 -3.74 -0.35
C ILE A 33 5.92 -4.66 0.68
N ILE A 34 5.48 -5.92 0.79
CA ILE A 34 6.09 -6.88 1.72
C ILE A 34 7.54 -7.19 1.33
N LEU A 35 7.79 -7.51 0.06
CA LEU A 35 9.15 -7.77 -0.43
C LEU A 35 10.05 -6.56 -0.18
N PHE A 36 9.55 -5.35 -0.44
CA PHE A 36 10.28 -4.12 -0.14
C PHE A 36 10.65 -4.01 1.36
N LEU A 37 9.72 -4.30 2.27
CA LEU A 37 9.97 -4.26 3.72
C LEU A 37 10.97 -5.34 4.19
N GLU A 38 10.94 -6.51 3.56
CA GLU A 38 11.87 -7.60 3.83
C GLU A 38 13.30 -7.25 3.40
N ASP A 39 13.45 -6.60 2.25
CA ASP A 39 14.73 -6.13 1.70
C ASP A 39 15.24 -4.85 2.39
N ASN A 40 14.34 -4.02 2.93
CA ASN A 40 14.66 -2.72 3.53
C ASN A 40 14.26 -2.66 5.00
N LYS A 41 14.82 -3.58 5.80
CA LYS A 41 14.54 -3.66 7.24
C LYS A 41 14.87 -2.34 7.93
N GLY A 42 13.88 -1.76 8.60
CA GLY A 42 14.04 -0.48 9.30
C GLY A 42 13.96 0.74 8.38
N CYS A 43 13.39 0.61 7.17
CA CYS A 43 13.09 1.76 6.32
C CYS A 43 12.28 2.83 7.08
N ASP A 44 12.58 4.09 6.81
CA ASP A 44 11.83 5.18 7.42
C ASP A 44 10.43 5.33 6.81
N LEU A 45 9.60 6.13 7.49
CA LEU A 45 8.22 6.39 7.10
C LEU A 45 8.09 7.01 5.70
N ALA A 46 8.98 7.94 5.34
CA ALA A 46 8.91 8.65 4.07
C ALA A 46 9.30 7.74 2.90
N VAL A 47 10.31 6.89 3.09
CA VAL A 47 10.73 5.86 2.15
C VAL A 47 9.59 4.89 1.88
N LEU A 48 8.93 4.37 2.91
CA LEU A 48 7.79 3.46 2.72
C LEU A 48 6.59 4.16 2.06
N ALA A 49 6.30 5.40 2.44
CA ALA A 49 5.20 6.18 1.85
C ALA A 49 5.40 6.36 0.33
N ASN A 50 6.62 6.73 -0.08
CA ASN A 50 6.98 6.86 -1.50
C ASN A 50 6.88 5.52 -2.23
N GLN A 51 7.35 4.44 -1.61
CA GLN A 51 7.25 3.11 -2.21
C GLN A 51 5.79 2.70 -2.44
N ILE A 52 4.91 2.90 -1.46
CA ILE A 52 3.47 2.62 -1.58
C ILE A 52 2.85 3.43 -2.71
N PHE A 53 3.14 4.74 -2.74
CA PHE A 53 2.63 5.65 -3.77
C PHE A 53 3.04 5.20 -5.17
N GLU A 54 4.33 4.91 -5.36
CA GLU A 54 4.86 4.47 -6.65
C GLU A 54 4.38 3.08 -7.06
N THR A 55 4.18 2.16 -6.10
CA THR A 55 3.56 0.85 -6.36
C THR A 55 2.16 1.02 -6.94
N PHE A 56 1.28 1.74 -6.27
CA PHE A 56 -0.11 1.92 -6.74
C PHE A 56 -0.19 2.76 -8.01
N LYS A 57 0.60 3.82 -8.14
CA LYS A 57 0.65 4.63 -9.35
C LYS A 57 1.08 3.80 -10.57
N ARG A 58 1.99 2.84 -10.37
CA ARG A 58 2.48 1.95 -11.44
C ARG A 58 1.47 0.87 -11.82
N THR A 59 0.80 0.26 -10.85
CA THR A 59 -0.11 -0.87 -11.11
C THR A 59 -1.50 -0.41 -11.52
N LEU A 60 -2.03 0.63 -10.88
CA LEU A 60 -3.37 1.15 -11.15
C LEU A 60 -3.37 2.21 -12.26
N GLY A 61 -2.20 2.78 -12.55
CA GLY A 61 -2.03 3.84 -13.55
C GLY A 61 -2.38 5.24 -13.00
N VAL A 62 -1.84 6.25 -13.68
CA VAL A 62 -1.93 7.67 -13.29
C VAL A 62 -3.35 8.23 -13.32
N ASP A 63 -4.24 7.62 -14.12
CA ASP A 63 -5.61 8.10 -14.30
C ASP A 63 -6.58 7.55 -13.24
N ALA A 64 -6.31 6.35 -12.71
CA ALA A 64 -7.16 5.69 -11.71
C ALA A 64 -6.67 5.95 -10.28
N PHE A 65 -5.36 6.01 -10.06
CA PHE A 65 -4.81 6.27 -8.73
C PHE A 65 -4.90 7.76 -8.35
N ARG A 66 -5.89 8.10 -7.52
CA ARG A 66 -6.19 9.49 -7.12
C ARG A 66 -5.70 9.86 -5.71
N LYS A 67 -5.04 8.94 -5.01
CA LYS A 67 -4.53 9.19 -3.65
C LYS A 67 -3.25 10.01 -3.70
N SER A 68 -3.04 10.82 -2.67
CA SER A 68 -1.86 11.66 -2.52
C SER A 68 -0.71 10.92 -1.82
N ILE A 69 0.48 11.51 -1.86
CA ILE A 69 1.62 11.01 -1.07
C ILE A 69 1.33 11.08 0.44
N GLU A 70 0.54 12.04 0.92
CA GLU A 70 0.18 12.13 2.34
C GLU A 70 -0.78 11.00 2.75
N ASP A 71 -1.72 10.63 1.87
CA ASP A 71 -2.56 9.44 2.09
C ASP A 71 -1.68 8.19 2.24
N CYS A 72 -0.69 8.03 1.35
CA CYS A 72 0.26 6.92 1.42
C CYS A 72 1.14 6.99 2.69
N ARG A 73 1.43 8.18 3.20
CA ARG A 73 2.16 8.38 4.45
C ARG A 73 1.36 7.89 5.66
N GLN A 74 0.06 8.12 5.68
CA GLN A 74 -0.81 7.56 6.74
C GLN A 74 -0.85 6.04 6.70
N VAL A 75 -0.90 5.44 5.49
CA VAL A 75 -0.84 3.99 5.30
C VAL A 75 0.49 3.43 5.78
N ALA A 76 1.61 4.04 5.36
CA ALA A 76 2.95 3.67 5.79
C ALA A 76 3.09 3.74 7.32
N TYR A 77 2.54 4.78 7.94
CA TYR A 77 2.54 4.94 9.39
C TYR A 77 1.81 3.79 10.08
N LYS A 78 0.63 3.40 9.59
CA LYS A 78 -0.12 2.25 10.13
C LYS A 78 0.65 0.93 9.98
N ILE A 79 1.40 0.75 8.89
CA ILE A 79 2.20 -0.45 8.65
C ILE A 79 3.37 -0.54 9.64
N LEU A 80 4.10 0.57 9.83
CA LEU A 80 5.30 0.62 10.67
C LEU A 80 5.01 0.73 12.18
N SER A 81 3.87 1.35 12.55
CA SER A 81 3.41 1.39 13.95
C SER A 81 3.21 -0.03 14.47
N ARG A 82 3.45 -0.31 15.76
CA ARG A 82 3.30 -1.67 16.31
C ARG A 82 1.85 -2.13 16.32
#